data_AF-A0A392VBE7-F1
#
_entry.id   AF-A0A392VBE7-F1
#
_cell.length_a   1.000
_cell.length_b   1.000
_cell.length_c   1.000
_cell.angle_alpha   90.00
_cell.angle_beta   90.00
_cell.angle_gamma   90.00
#
_symmetry.space_group_name_H-M   'P 1'
#
loop_
_entity.id
_entity.type
_entity.pdbx_description
1 polymer ?
#
loop_
_entity_poly.entity_id
_entity_poly.type
_entity_poly.pdbx_seq_one_letter_code
_entity_poly.pdbx_strand_id
1 'polypeptide(L)' 'MKSLFGAQEVLEIVTDGYEELGANPTDAQRTTFRESKKKDCKALFYIQQN' A
#
# COMPACT_ATOMS: atom_id res chain seq x y z
N MET A 1 -5.65 -8.56 -18.17
CA MET A 1 -5.55 -7.13 -17.83
C MET A 1 -5.47 -6.81 -16.33
N LYS A 2 -5.73 -7.76 -15.40
CA LYS A 2 -5.74 -7.48 -13.94
C LYS A 2 -4.39 -7.03 -13.34
N SER A 3 -3.27 -7.48 -13.90
CA SER A 3 -1.93 -7.14 -13.40
C SER A 3 -1.49 -5.70 -13.69
N LEU A 4 -2.00 -5.09 -14.77
CA LEU A 4 -1.64 -3.72 -15.15
C LEU A 4 -2.35 -2.71 -14.24
N PHE A 5 -3.65 -2.93 -14.00
CA PHE A 5 -4.45 -2.11 -13.09
C PHE A 5 -4.01 -2.23 -11.63
N GLY A 6 -3.65 -3.44 -11.17
CA GLY A 6 -3.13 -3.62 -9.82
C GLY A 6 -1.76 -2.95 -9.59
N ALA A 7 -0.92 -2.87 -10.62
CA ALA A 7 0.35 -2.14 -10.53
C ALA A 7 0.15 -0.62 -10.49
N GLN A 8 -0.83 -0.11 -11.25
CA GLN A 8 -1.24 1.29 -11.21
C GLN A 8 -1.75 1.69 -9.81
N GLU A 9 -2.65 0.89 -9.22
CA GLU A 9 -3.17 1.12 -7.86
C GLU A 9 -2.06 1.16 -6.81
N VAL A 10 -1.13 0.21 -6.84
CA VAL A 10 0.00 0.17 -5.90
C VAL A 10 0.89 1.40 -6.04
N LEU A 11 1.12 1.85 -7.28
CA LEU A 11 1.91 3.04 -7.56
C LEU A 11 1.21 4.30 -7.02
N GLU A 12 -0.10 4.44 -7.25
CA GLU A 12 -0.90 5.56 -6.72
C GLU A 12 -0.90 5.57 -5.20
N ILE A 13 -1.17 4.44 -4.54
CA ILE A 13 -1.21 4.33 -3.07
C ILE A 13 0.13 4.72 -2.42
N VAL A 14 1.26 4.34 -3.01
CA VAL A 14 2.58 4.72 -2.46
C VAL A 14 2.97 6.15 -2.82
N THR A 15 2.51 6.68 -3.95
CA THR A 15 2.82 8.05 -4.40
C THR A 15 1.98 9.10 -3.68
N ASP A 16 0.66 8.93 -3.61
CA ASP A 16 -0.25 9.81 -2.86
C ASP A 16 -0.14 9.59 -1.35
N GLY A 17 0.39 8.44 -0.95
CA GLY A 17 0.52 8.04 0.44
C GLY A 17 -0.73 7.35 0.96
N TYR A 18 -0.59 6.72 2.12
CA TYR A 18 -1.71 6.07 2.78
C TYR A 18 -2.55 7.07 3.53
N GLU A 19 -3.87 6.88 3.49
CA GLU A 19 -4.80 7.61 4.34
C GLU A 19 -4.40 7.47 5.81
N GLU A 20 -4.13 8.59 6.47
CA GLU A 20 -3.64 8.57 7.83
C GLU A 20 -4.66 7.93 8.77
N LEU A 21 -4.17 7.09 9.68
CA LEU A 21 -5.01 6.54 10.72
C LEU A 21 -5.51 7.68 11.61
N GLY A 22 -6.84 7.80 11.78
CA GLY A 22 -7.47 8.86 12.57
C GLY A 22 -6.98 8.96 14.02
N ALA A 23 -7.36 10.01 14.75
CA ALA A 23 -6.73 10.46 16.00
C ALA A 23 -6.55 9.40 17.12
N ASN A 24 -7.34 8.32 17.14
CA ASN A 24 -7.15 7.18 18.05
C ASN A 24 -7.43 5.86 17.31
N PRO A 25 -6.48 5.35 16.52
CA PRO A 25 -6.65 4.11 15.81
C PRO A 25 -6.39 2.94 16.75
N THR A 26 -7.25 1.94 16.68
CA THR A 26 -7.11 0.68 17.42
C THR A 26 -5.83 -0.06 17.02
N ASP A 27 -5.32 -0.90 17.91
CA ASP A 27 -4.10 -1.69 17.65
C ASP A 27 -4.26 -2.57 16.39
N ALA A 28 -5.45 -3.11 16.16
CA ALA A 28 -5.80 -3.85 14.95
C ALA A 28 -5.66 -2.99 13.69
N GLN A 29 -6.19 -1.75 13.69
CA GLN A 29 -6.08 -0.82 12.56
C GLN A 29 -4.62 -0.42 12.29
N ARG A 30 -3.83 -0.19 13.33
CA ARG A 30 -2.38 0.10 13.21
C ARG A 30 -1.63 -1.07 12.59
N THR A 31 -1.94 -2.29 13.02
CA THR A 31 -1.32 -3.52 12.50
C THR A 31 -1.67 -3.72 11.04
N THR A 32 -2.95 -3.65 10.67
CA THR A 32 -3.38 -3.78 9.27
C THR A 32 -2.75 -2.71 8.37
N PHE A 33 -2.72 -1.46 8.82
CA PHE A 33 -2.09 -0.36 8.08
C PHE A 33 -0.60 -0.62 7.79
N ARG A 34 0.15 -1.07 8.79
CA ARG A 34 1.57 -1.39 8.65
C ARG A 34 1.80 -2.57 7.72
N GLU A 35 0.94 -3.59 7.79
CA GLU A 35 1.02 -4.76 6.92
C GLU A 35 0.71 -4.42 5.46
N SER A 36 -0.35 -3.65 5.21
CA SER A 36 -0.69 -3.16 3.87
C SER A 36 0.46 -2.35 3.28
N LYS A 37 0.98 -1.38 4.05
CA LYS A 37 2.14 -0.58 3.65
C LYS A 37 3.36 -1.40 3.27
N LYS A 38 3.63 -2.47 4.02
CA LYS A 38 4.75 -3.39 3.71
C LYS A 38 4.50 -4.19 2.41
N LYS A 39 3.28 -4.65 2.18
CA LYS A 39 2.91 -5.44 0.99
C LYS A 39 3.00 -4.59 -0.28
N ASP A 40 2.47 -3.38 -0.25
CA ASP A 40 2.44 -2.52 -1.44
C ASP A 40 3.84 -1.98 -1.76
N CYS A 41 4.66 -1.61 -0.76
CA CYS A 41 6.08 -1.31 -0.99
C CYS A 41 6.82 -2.47 -1.67
N LYS A 42 6.52 -3.71 -1.28
CA LYS A 42 7.12 -4.90 -1.89
C LYS A 42 6.61 -5.12 -3.32
N ALA A 43 5.31 -4.90 -3.56
CA ALA A 43 4.73 -4.96 -4.90
C ALA A 43 5.35 -3.91 -5.83
N LEU A 44 5.56 -2.69 -5.34
CA LEU A 44 6.22 -1.61 -6.08
C LEU A 44 7.66 -1.94 -6.45
N PHE A 45 8.42 -2.54 -5.53
CA PHE A 45 9.76 -3.05 -5.83
C PHE A 45 9.72 -4.08 -6.97
N TYR A 46 8.78 -5.02 -6.97
CA TYR A 46 8.65 -6.00 -8.05
C TYR A 46 8.21 -5.39 -9.39
N ILE A 47 7.35 -4.36 -9.35
CA ILE A 47 6.93 -3.64 -10.56
C ILE A 47 8.13 -2.93 -11.19
N GLN A 48 8.99 -2.30 -10.38
CA GLN A 48 10.15 -1.56 -10.86
C GLN A 48 11.32 -2.46 -11.33
N GLN A 49 11.37 -3.72 -10.88
CA GLN A 49 12.39 -4.70 -11.29
C GLN A 49 12.03 -5.46 -12.57
N ASN A 50 10.78 -5.36 -13.05
CA ASN A 50 10.29 -5.98 -14.28
C ASN A 50 10.51 -5.05 -15.49
#